data_AF-U4KK60-F1
#
_entry.id   AF-U4KK60-F1
#
_cell.length_a   1.000
_cell.length_b   1.000
_cell.length_c   1.000
_cell.angle_alpha   90.00
_cell.angle_beta   90.00
_cell.angle_gamma   90.00
#
_symmetry.space_group_name_H-M   'P 1'
#
loop_
_entity.id
_entity.type
_entity.pdbx_description
1 polymer ?
#
loop_
_entity_poly.entity_id
_entity_poly.type
_entity_poly.pdbx_seq_one_letter_code
_entity_poly.pdbx_strand_id
1 'polypeptide(L)' 'MDEKSFFIDDLCVDEEKRGLSIGKKLLDDLEIYIGKRKVSLNVWFKNEAAIKFYEKIGFKVLKYVLEK' A
#
# COMPACT_ATOMS: atom_id res chain seq x y z
N MET A 1 4.90 22.28 10.49
CA MET A 1 5.87 21.21 10.25
C MET A 1 5.28 20.32 9.18
N ASP A 2 5.82 20.36 7.96
CA ASP A 2 5.38 19.47 6.88
C ASP A 2 5.64 18.02 7.31
N GLU A 3 4.58 17.30 7.69
CA GLU A 3 4.64 15.85 7.71
C GLU A 3 4.89 15.39 6.27
N LYS A 4 6.15 15.14 5.92
CA LYS A 4 6.51 14.54 4.64
C LYS A 4 5.82 13.18 4.55
N SER A 5 4.73 13.10 3.78
CA SER A 5 4.11 11.85 3.39
C SER A 5 4.83 11.26 2.18
N PHE A 6 4.91 9.93 2.13
CA PHE A 6 5.40 9.19 0.97
C PHE A 6 4.20 8.52 0.31
N PHE A 7 3.95 8.88 -0.95
CA PHE A 7 2.89 8.28 -1.74
C PHE A 7 3.47 7.17 -2.61
N ILE A 8 2.90 5.97 -2.54
CA ILE A 8 3.22 4.87 -3.44
C ILE A 8 2.28 4.97 -4.63
N ASP A 9 2.85 5.20 -5.80
CA ASP A 9 2.08 5.28 -7.06
C ASP A 9 1.62 3.89 -7.48
N ASP A 10 2.55 2.93 -7.54
CA ASP A 10 2.28 1.54 -7.87
C ASP A 10 3.08 0.56 -6.99
N LEU A 11 2.39 -0.50 -6.56
CA LEU A 11 3.00 -1.69 -5.97
C LEU A 11 2.39 -2.92 -6.65
N CYS A 12 3.16 -3.53 -7.55
CA CYS A 12 2.73 -4.66 -8.35
C CYS A 12 3.57 -5.89 -8.01
N VAL A 13 2.90 -7.01 -7.76
CA VAL A 13 3.53 -8.33 -7.67
C VAL A 13 3.00 -9.16 -8.82
N ASP A 14 3.93 -9.73 -9.58
CA ASP A 14 3.65 -10.69 -10.65
C ASP A 14 2.69 -11.78 -10.15
N GLU A 15 1.70 -12.11 -10.97
CA GLU A 15 0.65 -13.05 -10.61
C GLU A 15 1.18 -14.42 -10.18
N GLU A 16 2.20 -14.94 -10.88
CA GLU A 16 2.83 -16.22 -10.58
C GLU A 16 3.65 -16.19 -9.28
N LYS A 17 3.92 -14.99 -8.75
CA LYS A 17 4.74 -14.77 -7.54
C LYS A 17 3.91 -14.29 -6.34
N ARG A 18 2.59 -14.18 -6.49
CA ARG A 18 1.68 -13.86 -5.37
C ARG A 18 1.72 -14.97 -4.31
N GLY A 19 1.40 -14.62 -3.06
CA GLY A 19 1.48 -15.55 -1.92
C GLY A 19 2.89 -15.77 -1.34
N LEU A 20 3.94 -15.33 -2.04
CA LEU A 20 5.34 -15.45 -1.58
C LEU A 20 5.81 -14.30 -0.67
N SER A 21 4.88 -13.53 -0.11
CA SER A 21 5.16 -12.37 0.77
C SER A 21 6.03 -11.25 0.17
N ILE A 22 6.22 -11.22 -1.15
CA ILE A 22 7.06 -10.22 -1.85
C ILE A 22 6.55 -8.80 -1.59
N GLY A 23 5.24 -8.56 -1.71
CA GLY A 23 4.65 -7.24 -1.47
C GLY A 23 4.90 -6.73 -0.06
N LYS A 24 4.85 -7.61 0.95
CA LYS A 24 5.17 -7.25 2.34
C LYS A 24 6.64 -6.86 2.46
N LYS A 25 7.54 -7.66 1.89
CA LYS A 25 8.98 -7.38 1.95
C LYS A 25 9.32 -6.04 1.29
N LEU A 26 8.75 -5.73 0.14
CA LEU A 26 8.92 -4.44 -0.53
C LEU A 26 8.47 -3.26 0.35
N LEU A 27 7.38 -3.42 1.10
CA LEU A 27 6.89 -2.39 2.01
C LEU A 27 7.75 -2.29 3.28
N ASP A 28 8.19 -3.41 3.86
CA ASP A 28 9.11 -3.40 4.99
C ASP A 28 10.42 -2.66 4.62
N ASP A 29 10.97 -2.95 3.44
CA ASP A 29 12.18 -2.29 2.92
C ASP A 29 11.93 -0.78 2.65
N LEU A 30 10.75 -0.43 2.14
CA LEU A 30 10.35 0.97 1.95
C LEU A 30 10.27 1.72 3.29
N GLU A 31 9.66 1.12 4.32
CA GLU A 31 9.53 1.73 5.65
C GLU A 31 10.89 2.03 6.27
N ILE A 32 11.87 1.14 6.08
CA ILE A 32 13.27 1.38 6.48
C ILE A 32 13.85 2.57 5.72
N TYR A 33 13.66 2.62 4.39
CA TYR A 33 14.18 3.69 3.54
C TYR A 33 13.58 5.06 3.88
N ILE A 34 12.27 5.12 4.16
CA ILE A 34 11.60 6.39 4.39
C ILE A 34 11.65 6.86 5.85
N GLY A 35 11.89 5.96 6.81
CA GLY A 35 11.87 6.26 8.23
C GLY A 35 10.45 6.56 8.74
N LYS A 36 10.30 7.47 9.72
CA LYS A 36 9.01 7.76 10.40
C LYS A 36 7.99 8.56 9.57
N ARG A 37 8.06 8.51 8.24
CA ARG A 37 7.14 9.22 7.35
C ARG A 37 5.83 8.45 7.19
N LYS A 38 4.72 9.17 7.01
CA LYS A 38 3.43 8.53 6.71
C LYS A 38 3.45 7.97 5.29
N VAL A 39 2.95 6.75 5.11
CA VAL A 39 2.77 6.14 3.79
C VAL A 39 1.30 6.18 3.39
N SER A 40 1.03 6.53 2.14
CA SER A 40 -0.30 6.43 1.54
C SER A 40 -0.23 5.87 0.12
N LEU A 41 -1.33 5.29 -0.33
CA LEU A 41 -1.52 4.74 -1.67
C LEU A 41 -3.01 4.78 -2.01
N ASN A 42 -3.33 4.65 -3.29
CA ASN A 42 -4.69 4.38 -3.75
C ASN A 42 -4.83 2.93 -4.17
N VAL A 43 -6.00 2.35 -3.94
CA VAL A 43 -6.34 1.00 -4.42
C VAL A 43 -7.76 1.03 -4.97
N TRP A 44 -7.96 0.41 -6.13
CA TRP A 44 -9.28 0.28 -6.72
C TRP A 44 -10.19 -0.57 -5.84
N PHE A 45 -11.43 -0.12 -5.63
CA PHE A 45 -12.41 -0.81 -4.77
C PHE A 45 -12.64 -2.28 -5.18
N LYS A 46 -12.60 -2.59 -6.49
CA LYS A 46 -12.76 -3.95 -7.01
C LYS A 46 -11.55 -4.86 -6.80
N ASN A 47 -10.42 -4.33 -6.31
CA ASN A 47 -9.22 -5.10 -6.03
C ASN A 47 -9.22 -5.58 -4.56
N GLU A 48 -10.16 -6.47 -4.24
CA GLU A 48 -10.33 -7.00 -2.88
C GLU A 48 -9.07 -7.67 -2.32
N ALA A 49 -8.30 -8.33 -3.20
CA ALA A 49 -7.07 -9.00 -2.80
C ALA A 49 -6.02 -7.99 -2.29
N ALA A 50 -5.83 -6.89 -3.01
CA ALA A 50 -4.93 -5.82 -2.58
C ALA A 50 -5.44 -5.11 -1.32
N ILE A 51 -6.75 -4.83 -1.23
CA ILE A 51 -7.36 -4.22 -0.03
C ILE A 51 -7.08 -5.08 1.22
N LYS A 52 -7.41 -6.37 1.17
CA LYS A 52 -7.16 -7.31 2.28
C LYS A 52 -5.67 -7.42 2.61
N PHE A 53 -4.81 -7.36 1.60
CA PHE A 53 -3.35 -7.33 1.80
C PHE A 53 -2.92 -6.10 2.60
N TYR A 54 -3.32 -4.88 2.18
CA TYR A 54 -2.96 -3.63 2.85
C TYR A 54 -3.54 -3.54 4.27
N GLU A 55 -4.78 -3.96 4.47
CA GLU A 55 -5.39 -4.04 5.81
C GLU A 55 -4.63 -4.97 6.74
N LYS A 56 -4.22 -6.15 6.25
CA LYS A 56 -3.46 -7.14 7.03
C LYS A 56 -2.11 -6.60 7.53
N ILE A 57 -1.50 -5.68 6.79
CA ILE A 57 -0.23 -5.06 7.16
C ILE A 57 -0.41 -3.68 7.85
N GLY A 58 -1.64 -3.30 8.18
CA GLY A 58 -1.92 -2.17 9.07
C GLY A 58 -2.32 -0.86 8.38
N PHE A 59 -2.49 -0.84 7.06
CA PHE A 59 -3.10 0.32 6.38
C PHE A 59 -4.56 0.46 6.77
N LYS A 60 -5.05 1.71 6.73
CA LYS A 60 -6.43 2.06 7.01
C LYS A 60 -6.99 2.90 5.87
N VAL A 61 -8.29 2.75 5.60
CA VAL A 61 -8.97 3.57 4.61
C VAL A 61 -8.92 5.03 5.04
N LEU A 62 -8.49 5.90 4.11
CA LEU A 62 -8.43 7.34 4.32
C LEU A 62 -9.62 8.09 3.70
N LYS A 63 -9.99 7.73 2.47
CA LYS A 63 -11.06 8.36 1.70
C LYS A 63 -11.67 7.40 0.69
N TYR A 64 -12.90 7.70 0.29
CA TYR A 64 -13.55 7.10 -0.87
C TYR A 64 -13.66 8.14 -1.98
N VAL A 65 -13.40 7.72 -3.22
CA VAL A 65 -13.68 8.51 -4.43
C VAL A 65 -14.82 7.80 -5.16
N LEU A 66 -15.90 8.53 -5.44
CA LEU A 66 -17.11 8.01 -6.05
C LEU A 66 -17.43 8.81 -7.31
N GLU A 67 -17.93 8.14 -8.34
CA GLU A 67 -18.35 8.73 -9.62
C GLU A 67 -19.80 8.31 -9.91
N LYS A 68 -20.53 9.11 -10.70
CA LYS A 68 -21.92 8.86 -11.09
C LYS A 68 -22.03 8.56 -12.57
#